data_AF-A0AA38IGI8-F1
#
_entry.id   AF-A0AA38IGI8-F1
#
_cell.length_a   1.000
_cell.length_b   1.000
_cell.length_c   1.000
_cell.angle_alpha   90.00
_cell.angle_beta   90.00
_cell.angle_gamma   90.00
#
_symmetry.space_group_name_H-M   'P 1'
#
loop_
_entity.id
_entity.type
_entity.pdbx_description
1 polymer ?
#
loop_
_entity_poly.entity_id
_entity_poly.type
_entity_poly.pdbx_seq_one_letter_code
_entity_poly.pdbx_strand_id
1 'polypeptide(L)'
;MVFKQYALRKRILHIYTADSTASYRTIARRLGIGKSTVANVINNFIRRLSIERKPGTGRKTGPVCKKTEAKVVAIFKKSPNISVRDVAKKVGKSSSFVQKVKKREENI
;
A
#
# COMPACT_ATOMS: atom_id res chain seq x y z
N MET A 1 17.68 -1.63 -0.05
CA MET A 1 18.00 -2.80 0.80
C MET A 1 16.72 -3.48 1.33
N VAL A 2 15.81 -3.94 0.45
CA VAL A 2 14.50 -4.55 0.84
C VAL A 2 14.54 -6.10 0.74
N PHE A 3 15.38 -6.64 -0.14
CA PHE A 3 15.46 -8.08 -0.45
C PHE A 3 15.84 -8.98 0.74
N LYS A 4 16.65 -8.48 1.69
CA LYS A 4 17.11 -9.29 2.85
C LYS A 4 15.95 -9.70 3.78
N GLN A 5 14.95 -8.84 3.97
CA GLN A 5 13.83 -9.14 4.87
C GLN A 5 12.80 -10.09 4.26
N TYR A 6 12.53 -9.96 2.95
CA TYR A 6 11.61 -10.86 2.24
C TYR A 6 12.14 -12.31 2.24
N ALA A 7 13.42 -12.48 1.90
CA ALA A 7 14.07 -13.79 1.90
C ALA A 7 14.02 -14.46 3.29
N LEU A 8 14.25 -13.69 4.35
CA LEU A 8 14.20 -14.17 5.73
C LEU A 8 12.79 -14.66 6.12
N ARG A 9 11.73 -13.93 5.75
CA ARG A 9 10.34 -14.35 6.01
C ARG A 9 9.97 -15.60 5.24
N LYS A 10 10.40 -15.68 3.97
CA LYS A 10 10.20 -16.88 3.14
C LYS A 10 10.87 -18.09 3.77
N ARG A 11 12.09 -17.95 4.30
CA ARG A 11 12.79 -19.02 5.05
C ARG A 11 12.05 -19.43 6.32
N ILE A 12 11.56 -18.47 7.12
CA ILE A 12 10.75 -18.77 8.32
C ILE A 12 9.53 -19.61 7.95
N LEU A 13 8.79 -19.19 6.92
CA LEU A 13 7.57 -19.87 6.49
C LEU A 13 7.87 -21.24 5.89
N HIS A 14 8.94 -21.37 5.10
CA HIS A 14 9.34 -22.66 4.54
C HIS A 14 9.61 -23.70 5.64
N ILE A 15 10.34 -23.32 6.70
CA ILE A 15 10.61 -24.21 7.84
C ILE A 15 9.30 -24.54 8.57
N TYR A 16 8.43 -23.54 8.79
CA TYR A 16 7.14 -23.75 9.45
C TYR A 16 6.20 -24.67 8.66
N THR A 17 6.20 -24.59 7.33
CA THR A 17 5.38 -25.45 6.46
C THR A 17 5.96 -26.85 6.29
N ALA A 18 7.29 -26.99 6.36
CA ALA A 18 7.96 -28.28 6.29
C ALA A 18 7.82 -29.08 7.60
N ASP A 19 7.97 -28.41 8.73
CA ASP A 19 7.86 -28.99 10.08
C ASP A 19 6.70 -28.29 10.85
N SER A 20 5.45 -28.70 10.63
CA SER A 20 4.27 -28.06 11.24
C SER A 20 4.22 -28.17 12.78
N THR A 21 4.96 -29.12 13.36
CA THR A 21 5.10 -29.32 14.80
C THR A 21 6.27 -28.55 15.41
N ALA A 22 7.09 -27.88 14.60
CA ALA A 22 8.24 -27.14 15.10
C ALA A 22 7.81 -25.92 15.92
N SER A 23 8.22 -25.91 17.19
CA SER A 23 8.04 -24.74 18.06
C SER A 23 8.70 -23.50 17.46
N TYR A 24 8.07 -22.34 17.63
CA TYR A 24 8.64 -21.04 17.23
C TYR A 24 10.04 -20.80 17.81
N ARG A 25 10.34 -21.36 18.99
CA ARG A 25 11.67 -21.28 19.61
C ARG A 25 12.73 -22.05 18.83
N THR A 26 12.37 -23.20 18.27
CA THR A 26 13.27 -24.03 17.46
C THR A 26 13.59 -23.34 16.14
N ILE A 27 12.57 -22.79 15.47
CA ILE A 27 12.73 -22.02 14.23
C ILE A 27 13.62 -20.79 14.46
N ALA A 28 13.41 -20.07 15.57
CA ALA A 28 14.20 -18.91 15.96
C ALA A 28 15.69 -19.26 16.17
N ARG A 29 15.99 -20.37 16.86
CA ARG A 29 17.36 -20.85 17.07
C ARG A 29 18.03 -21.26 15.76
N ARG A 30 17.33 -22.02 14.90
CA ARG A 30 17.86 -22.46 13.58
C ARG A 30 18.26 -21.28 12.68
N LEU A 31 17.53 -20.17 12.77
CA LEU A 31 17.73 -18.99 11.91
C LEU A 31 18.52 -17.86 12.58
N GLY A 32 18.88 -17.98 13.86
CA GLY A 32 19.60 -16.93 14.60
C GLY A 32 18.81 -15.63 14.76
N ILE A 33 17.49 -15.69 14.91
CA ILE A 33 16.60 -14.53 14.99
C ILE A 33 15.73 -14.55 16.25
N GLY A 34 15.15 -13.40 16.59
CA GLY A 34 14.24 -13.30 17.73
C GLY A 34 12.96 -14.15 17.55
N LYS A 35 12.55 -14.84 18.62
CA LYS A 35 11.27 -15.58 18.68
C LYS A 35 10.07 -14.70 18.30
N SER A 36 10.08 -13.44 18.74
CA SER A 36 9.04 -12.46 18.41
C SER A 36 8.93 -12.20 16.91
N THR A 37 10.07 -12.15 16.20
CA THR A 37 10.11 -12.02 14.74
C THR A 37 9.47 -13.22 14.07
N VAL A 38 9.81 -14.44 14.48
CA VAL A 38 9.22 -15.68 13.97
C VAL A 38 7.71 -15.69 14.19
N ALA A 39 7.27 -15.44 15.42
CA ALA A 39 5.84 -15.41 15.77
C ALA A 39 5.09 -14.35 14.95
N ASN A 40 5.64 -13.14 14.79
CA ASN A 40 5.02 -12.08 13.99
C ASN A 40 4.88 -12.46 12.51
N VAL A 41 5.87 -13.15 11.93
CA VAL A 41 5.82 -13.57 10.53
C VAL A 41 4.77 -14.67 10.34
N ILE A 42 4.79 -15.70 11.18
CA ILE A 42 3.84 -16.82 11.11
C ILE A 42 2.41 -16.33 11.36
N ASN A 43 2.18 -15.51 12.40
CA ASN A 43 0.84 -14.98 12.70
C ASN A 43 0.31 -14.05 11.61
N ASN A 44 1.16 -13.22 10.99
CA ASN A 44 0.73 -12.42 9.85
C ASN A 44 0.42 -13.28 8.63
N PHE A 45 1.19 -14.35 8.40
CA PHE A 45 0.91 -15.30 7.33
C PHE A 45 -0.42 -16.02 7.55
N ILE A 46 -0.68 -16.55 8.75
CA ILE A 46 -1.97 -17.19 9.07
C ILE A 46 -3.15 -16.21 8.88
N ARG A 47 -2.99 -14.95 9.29
CA ARG A 47 -4.07 -13.94 9.21
C ARG A 47 -4.32 -13.39 7.80
N ARG A 48 -3.30 -13.33 6.94
CA ARG A 48 -3.36 -12.59 5.66
C ARG A 48 -3.00 -13.43 4.44
N LEU A 49 -2.53 -14.66 4.66
CA LEU A 49 -1.99 -15.56 3.63
C LEU A 49 -0.92 -14.87 2.76
N SER A 50 -0.16 -13.95 3.35
CA SER A 50 0.84 -13.16 2.63
C SER A 50 2.14 -13.03 3.44
N ILE A 51 3.26 -13.08 2.71
CA ILE A 51 4.63 -12.93 3.22
C ILE A 51 5.03 -11.44 3.24
N GLU A 52 4.31 -10.63 2.48
CA GLU A 52 4.62 -9.23 2.29
C GLU A 52 4.49 -8.44 3.59
N ARG A 53 5.34 -7.43 3.71
CA ARG A 53 5.25 -6.51 4.84
C ARG A 53 4.00 -5.67 4.64
N LYS A 54 3.27 -5.40 5.73
CA LYS A 54 2.27 -4.34 5.70
C LYS A 54 2.92 -3.08 5.17
N PRO A 55 2.37 -2.44 4.13
CA PRO A 55 2.86 -1.14 3.71
C PRO A 55 2.86 -0.22 4.94
N GLY A 56 3.91 0.59 5.07
CA GLY A 56 4.06 1.49 6.21
C GLY A 56 2.78 2.32 6.38
N THR A 57 2.44 2.66 7.62
CA THR A 57 1.34 3.58 7.91
C THR A 57 1.79 4.99 7.55
N GLY A 58 1.89 5.27 6.25
CA GLY A 58 2.06 6.63 5.76
C GLY A 58 0.88 7.50 6.19
N ARG A 59 1.02 8.81 5.99
CA ARG A 59 -0.08 9.75 6.25
C ARG A 59 -1.31 9.31 5.48
N LYS A 60 -2.40 9.01 6.19
CA LYS A 60 -3.70 8.74 5.56
C LYS A 60 -4.07 9.96 4.72
N THR A 61 -4.32 9.76 3.44
CA THR A 61 -4.92 10.79 2.59
C THR A 61 -6.25 11.21 3.21
N GLY A 62 -6.45 12.52 3.36
CA GLY A 62 -7.69 13.07 3.91
C GLY A 62 -8.92 12.66 3.10
N PRO A 63 -10.14 12.94 3.59
CA PRO A 63 -11.37 12.59 2.90
C PRO A 63 -11.38 13.18 1.49
N VAL A 64 -11.34 12.31 0.49
CA VAL A 64 -11.42 12.69 -0.91
C VAL A 64 -12.88 12.82 -1.27
N CYS A 65 -13.32 14.03 -1.65
CA CYS A 65 -14.69 14.24 -2.10
C CYS A 65 -14.85 13.72 -3.54
N LYS A 66 -15.19 12.43 -3.68
CA LYS A 66 -15.34 11.73 -4.97
C LYS A 66 -16.27 12.47 -5.93
N LYS A 67 -17.34 13.10 -5.41
CA LYS A 67 -18.27 13.91 -6.22
C LYS A 67 -17.56 15.10 -6.88
N THR A 68 -16.64 15.75 -6.17
CA THR A 68 -15.90 16.90 -6.69
C THR A 68 -14.84 16.45 -7.71
N GLU A 69 -14.15 15.34 -7.45
CA GLU A 69 -13.22 14.76 -8.43
C GLU A 69 -13.94 14.39 -9.73
N ALA A 70 -15.08 13.69 -9.65
CA ALA A 70 -15.87 13.33 -10.82
C ALA A 70 -16.32 14.55 -11.65
N LYS A 71 -16.66 15.68 -11.00
CA LYS A 71 -16.96 16.94 -11.70
C LYS A 71 -15.75 17.47 -12.48
N VAL A 72 -14.56 17.45 -11.88
CA VAL A 72 -13.32 17.86 -12.55
C VAL A 72 -13.05 17.00 -13.77
N VAL A 73 -13.16 15.67 -13.62
CA VAL A 73 -12.96 14.71 -14.72
C VAL A 73 -13.96 14.94 -15.84
N ALA A 74 -15.25 15.12 -15.52
CA ALA A 74 -16.28 15.39 -16.50
C ALA A 74 -16.02 16.68 -17.30
N ILE A 75 -15.49 17.72 -16.67
CA ILE A 75 -15.14 18.98 -17.36
C ILE A 75 -13.97 18.75 -18.34
N PHE A 76 -12.91 18.05 -17.93
CA PHE A 76 -11.79 17.74 -18.83
C PHE A 76 -12.19 16.80 -19.97
N LYS A 77 -13.10 15.85 -19.73
CA LYS A 77 -13.64 14.97 -20.79
C LYS A 77 -14.46 15.75 -21.83
N LYS A 78 -15.24 16.74 -21.40
CA LYS A 78 -16.01 17.61 -22.31
C LYS A 78 -15.13 18.62 -23.05
N SER A 79 -14.03 19.06 -22.44
CA SER A 79 -13.17 20.12 -22.98
C SER A 79 -11.72 19.84 -22.59
N PRO A 80 -10.95 19.07 -23.38
CA PRO A 80 -9.61 18.62 -23.00
C PRO A 80 -8.59 19.76 -22.89
N ASN A 81 -8.78 20.83 -23.68
CA ASN A 81 -7.87 21.98 -23.75
C ASN A 81 -8.20 23.10 -22.74
N ILE A 82 -9.16 22.88 -21.83
CA ILE A 82 -9.52 23.89 -20.82
C ILE A 82 -8.36 24.10 -19.83
N SER A 83 -8.15 25.36 -19.40
CA SER A 83 -7.11 25.65 -18.41
C SER A 83 -7.49 25.12 -17.03
N VAL A 84 -6.49 24.61 -16.31
CA VAL A 84 -6.63 24.10 -14.93
C VAL A 84 -7.17 25.19 -14.00
N ARG A 85 -6.79 26.45 -14.24
CA ARG A 85 -7.23 27.60 -13.43
C ARG A 85 -8.73 27.86 -13.63
N ASP A 86 -9.26 27.67 -14.83
CA ASP A 86 -10.69 27.88 -15.11
C ASP A 86 -11.55 26.76 -14.53
N VAL A 87 -11.07 25.51 -14.59
CA VAL A 87 -11.73 24.38 -13.93
C VAL A 87 -11.73 24.57 -12.41
N ALA A 88 -10.63 25.04 -11.83
CA ALA A 88 -10.52 25.34 -10.42
C ALA A 88 -11.56 26.37 -9.95
N LYS A 89 -11.74 27.45 -10.74
CA LYS A 89 -12.79 28.46 -10.50
C LYS A 89 -14.19 27.84 -10.57
N LYS A 90 -14.50 27.05 -11.62
CA LYS A 90 -15.82 26.40 -11.80
C LYS A 90 -16.18 25.44 -10.68
N VAL A 91 -15.20 24.73 -10.13
CA VAL A 91 -15.42 23.69 -9.12
C VAL A 91 -15.26 24.23 -7.68
N GLY A 92 -14.76 25.46 -7.52
CA GLY A 92 -14.51 26.06 -6.21
C GLY A 92 -13.40 25.34 -5.43
N LYS A 93 -12.34 24.92 -6.12
CA LYS A 93 -11.19 24.19 -5.54
C LYS A 93 -9.87 24.81 -5.96
N SER A 94 -8.79 24.45 -5.27
CA SER A 94 -7.45 24.93 -5.62
C SER A 94 -7.00 24.36 -6.98
N SER A 95 -6.19 25.11 -7.73
CA SER A 95 -5.55 24.63 -8.95
C SER A 95 -4.71 23.38 -8.71
N SER A 96 -4.07 23.28 -7.55
CA SER A 96 -3.29 22.11 -7.12
C SER A 96 -4.14 20.85 -6.95
N PHE A 97 -5.39 20.98 -6.48
CA PHE A 97 -6.33 19.87 -6.40
C PHE A 97 -6.71 19.39 -7.81
N VAL A 98 -7.09 20.32 -8.70
CA VAL A 98 -7.45 20.01 -10.08
C VAL A 98 -6.30 19.34 -10.83
N GLN A 99 -5.07 19.84 -10.68
CA GLN A 99 -3.87 19.23 -11.29
C GLN A 99 -3.64 17.79 -10.80
N LYS A 100 -3.85 17.53 -9.50
CA LYS A 100 -3.71 16.18 -8.93
C LYS A 100 -4.75 15.22 -9.49
N VAL A 101 -6.00 15.68 -9.65
CA VAL A 101 -7.07 14.87 -10.25
C VAL A 101 -6.76 14.58 -11.72
N LYS A 102 -6.39 15.60 -12.50
CA LYS A 102 -6.00 15.42 -13.92
C LYS A 102 -4.85 14.42 -14.08
N LYS A 103 -3.77 14.57 -13.31
CA LYS A 103 -2.64 13.63 -13.32
C LYS A 103 -3.05 12.21 -12.91
N ARG A 104 -4.01 12.05 -11.99
CA ARG A 104 -4.46 10.72 -11.55
C ARG A 104 -5.20 10.00 -12.68
N GLU A 105 -6.05 10.70 -13.42
CA GLU A 105 -6.76 10.12 -14.59
C GLU A 105 -5.81 9.81 -15.76
N GLU A 106 -4.75 10.61 -15.97
CA GLU A 106 -3.76 10.35 -17.04
C GLU A 106 -2.84 9.15 -16.76
N ASN A 107 -2.76 8.69 -15.50
CA ASN A 107 -1.91 7.57 -15.08
C ASN A 107 -2.70 6.27 -14.83
N ILE A 108 -3.98 6.23 -15.21
CA ILE A 108 -4.84 5.04 -15.19
C ILE A 108 -4.97 4.56 -16.63
#